data_AF-A0A2G9PV45-F1
#
_entry.id   AF-A0A2G9PV45-F1
#
_cell.length_a   1.000
_cell.length_b   1.000
_cell.length_c   1.000
_cell.angle_alpha   90.00
_cell.angle_beta   90.00
_cell.angle_gamma   90.00
#
_symmetry.space_group_name_H-M   'P 1'
#
loop_
_entity.id
_entity.type
_entity.pdbx_description
1 polymer ?
#
loop_
_entity_poly.entity_id
_entity_poly.type
_entity_poly.pdbx_seq_one_letter_code
_entity_poly.pdbx_strand_id
1 'polypeptide(L)' 'MPNITISIDEDVKKILAKRANTNLLSLKELIEDILRKSAVRTKAGKKYQSINVDDALVAVFSRDRRGRKKKVKKK' A
#
# COMPACT_ATOMS: atom_id res chain seq x y z
N MET A 1 26.81 1.26 6.05
CA MET A 1 25.42 0.87 5.71
C MET A 1 25.46 -0.44 4.95
N PRO A 2 24.51 -1.36 5.19
CA PRO A 2 24.42 -2.57 4.37
C PRO A 2 24.16 -2.19 2.91
N ASN A 3 24.94 -2.74 1.99
CA ASN A 3 24.78 -2.55 0.55
C ASN A 3 24.03 -3.74 -0.03
N ILE A 4 22.94 -3.48 -0.75
CA ILE A 4 22.12 -4.50 -1.40
C ILE A 4 22.19 -4.26 -2.90
N THR A 5 22.66 -5.27 -3.65
CA THR A 5 22.68 -5.24 -5.10
C THR A 5 21.55 -6.12 -5.61
N ILE A 6 20.68 -5.57 -6.46
CA ILE A 6 19.52 -6.27 -7.02
C ILE A 6 19.63 -6.22 -8.54
N SER A 7 19.64 -7.38 -9.17
CA SER A 7 19.53 -7.50 -10.63
C SER A 7 18.05 -7.50 -11.00
N ILE A 8 17.65 -6.63 -11.93
CA ILE A 8 16.25 -6.45 -12.34
C ILE A 8 16.19 -6.35 -13.86
N ASP A 9 15.16 -6.93 -14.46
CA ASP A 9 14.89 -6.80 -15.89
C ASP A 9 14.56 -5.36 -16.30
N GLU A 10 14.87 -5.04 -17.56
CA GLU A 10 14.73 -3.69 -18.10
C GLU A 10 13.27 -3.23 -18.13
N ASP A 11 12.32 -4.15 -18.33
CA ASP A 11 10.89 -3.81 -18.32
C ASP A 11 10.39 -3.46 -16.92
N VAL A 12 10.88 -4.15 -15.89
CA VAL A 12 10.57 -3.83 -14.49
C VAL A 12 11.19 -2.49 -14.10
N LYS A 13 12.43 -2.23 -14.57
CA LYS A 13 13.10 -0.94 -14.37
C LYS A 13 12.32 0.22 -14.96
N LYS A 14 11.74 0.09 -16.16
CA LYS A 14 10.87 1.12 -16.76
C LYS A 14 9.66 1.42 -15.88
N ILE A 15 9.02 0.38 -15.33
CA ILE A 15 7.85 0.54 -14.45
C ILE A 15 8.25 1.26 -13.16
N LEU A 16 9.37 0.87 -12.55
CA LEU A 16 9.90 1.51 -11.35
C LEU A 16 10.29 2.97 -11.60
N ALA A 17 10.90 3.29 -12.74
CA ALA A 17 11.27 4.66 -13.11
C ALA A 17 10.04 5.58 -13.26
N LYS A 18 8.98 5.10 -13.93
CA LYS A 18 7.71 5.85 -14.02
C LYS A 18 7.16 6.16 -12.63
N ARG A 19 7.18 5.16 -11.75
CA ARG A 19 6.69 5.31 -10.37
C ARG A 19 7.58 6.23 -9.53
N ALA A 20 8.88 6.24 -9.77
CA ALA A 20 9.82 7.14 -9.08
C ALA A 20 9.50 8.59 -9.43
N ASN A 21 9.30 8.89 -10.72
CA ASN A 21 8.91 10.22 -11.19
C ASN A 21 7.57 10.69 -10.61
N THR A 22 6.56 9.81 -10.52
CA THR A 22 5.27 10.17 -9.91
C THR A 22 5.39 10.52 -8.43
N ASN A 23 6.29 9.86 -7.70
CA ASN A 23 6.49 10.11 -6.27
C ASN A 23 7.58 11.15 -5.99
N LEU A 24 8.15 11.78 -7.03
CA LEU A 24 9.25 12.74 -6.91
C LEU A 24 10.47 12.18 -6.16
N LEU A 25 10.76 10.90 -6.38
CA LEU A 25 11.89 10.19 -5.78
C LEU A 25 12.87 9.77 -6.87
N SER A 26 14.14 9.62 -6.51
CA SER A 26 15.09 8.86 -7.33
C SER A 26 14.73 7.37 -7.33
N LEU A 27 15.21 6.64 -8.33
CA LEU A 27 14.96 5.19 -8.43
C LEU A 27 15.51 4.43 -7.22
N LYS A 28 16.65 4.87 -6.68
CA LYS A 28 17.27 4.30 -5.48
C LYS A 28 16.40 4.54 -4.24
N GLU A 29 15.97 5.77 -4.02
CA GLU A 29 15.10 6.13 -2.88
C GLU A 29 13.77 5.40 -2.92
N LEU A 30 13.17 5.25 -4.11
CA LEU A 30 11.94 4.47 -4.28
C LEU A 30 12.14 3.00 -3.88
N ILE A 31 13.24 2.38 -4.32
CA ILE A 31 13.54 0.97 -3.98
C ILE A 31 13.75 0.83 -2.47
N GLU A 32 14.50 1.76 -1.85
CA GLU A 32 14.70 1.78 -0.40
C GLU A 32 13.38 1.94 0.36
N ASP A 33 12.48 2.82 -0.10
CA ASP A 33 11.16 3.02 0.50
C ASP A 33 10.27 1.78 0.35
N ILE A 34 10.30 1.11 -0.82
CA ILE A 34 9.59 -0.17 -1.02
C ILE A 34 10.10 -1.24 -0.07
N LEU A 35 11.42 -1.41 0.04
CA LEU A 35 12.03 -2.40 0.92
C LEU A 35 11.71 -2.11 2.39
N ARG A 36 11.78 -0.84 2.80
CA ARG A 36 11.42 -0.39 4.16
C ARG A 36 9.96 -0.70 4.45
N LYS A 37 9.05 -0.30 3.57
CA LYS A 37 7.60 -0.56 3.71
C LYS A 37 7.31 -2.05 3.77
N SER A 38 7.95 -2.85 2.92
CA SER A 38 7.79 -4.30 2.91
C SER A 38 8.26 -4.93 4.22
N ALA A 39 9.48 -4.60 4.67
CA ALA A 39 10.08 -5.15 5.88
C ALA A 39 9.31 -4.76 7.16
N VAL A 40 8.87 -3.50 7.26
CA VAL A 40 8.04 -3.03 8.38
C VAL A 40 6.67 -3.71 8.36
N ARG A 41 6.06 -3.86 7.18
CA ARG A 41 4.78 -4.54 7.01
C ARG A 41 4.84 -6.02 7.38
N THR A 42 5.95 -6.71 7.11
CA THR A 42 6.14 -8.11 7.53
C THR A 42 6.41 -8.26 9.03
N LYS A 43 7.07 -7.28 9.67
CA LYS A 43 7.28 -7.29 11.14
C LYS A 43 5.99 -7.03 11.92
N ALA A 44 5.12 -6.18 11.39
CA ALA A 44 3.77 -6.00 11.93
C ALA A 44 2.86 -7.10 11.36
N GLY A 45 2.84 -8.28 11.98
CA GLY A 45 1.90 -9.38 11.66
C GLY A 45 0.40 -9.03 11.80
N LYS A 46 0.04 -7.75 11.78
CA LYS A 46 -1.31 -7.27 11.64
C LYS A 46 -1.78 -7.54 10.20
N LYS A 47 -2.50 -8.65 10.01
CA LYS A 47 -3.60 -8.70 9.03
C LYS A 47 -4.30 -7.35 9.06
N TYR A 48 -4.68 -6.82 7.89
CA TYR A 48 -5.46 -5.59 7.72
C TYR A 48 -6.35 -5.42 8.95
N GLN A 49 -5.99 -4.52 9.88
CA GLN A 49 -6.84 -4.36 11.05
C GLN A 49 -8.16 -3.86 10.49
N SER A 50 -9.18 -4.70 10.59
CA SER A 50 -10.55 -4.26 10.48
C SER A 50 -10.62 -3.10 11.47
N ILE A 51 -10.79 -1.90 10.94
CA ILE A 51 -11.26 -0.79 11.77
C ILE A 51 -12.51 -1.34 12.44
N ASN A 52 -12.58 -1.31 13.78
CA ASN A 52 -13.82 -1.65 14.48
C ASN A 52 -14.86 -0.61 14.05
N VAL A 53 -15.69 -0.98 13.07
CA VAL A 53 -16.71 -0.10 12.47
C VAL A 53 -17.90 0.12 13.41
N ASP A 54 -17.84 -0.44 14.63
CA ASP A 54 -18.85 -0.25 15.67
C ASP A 54 -18.97 1.21 16.11
N ASP A 55 -17.95 2.02 15.83
CA ASP A 55 -17.98 3.44 16.07
C ASP A 55 -18.76 4.15 14.94
N ALA A 56 -20.03 4.46 15.20
CA ALA A 56 -20.96 5.04 14.23
C ALA A 56 -20.41 6.32 13.55
N LEU A 57 -19.53 7.06 14.25
CA LEU A 57 -18.87 8.24 13.72
C LEU A 57 -17.83 7.89 12.64
N VAL A 58 -17.08 6.80 12.81
CA VAL A 58 -16.08 6.35 11.82
C VAL A 58 -16.78 5.89 10.53
N ALA A 59 -17.97 5.31 10.61
CA ALA A 59 -18.76 4.94 9.45
C ALA A 59 -19.30 6.16 8.67
N VAL A 60 -19.65 7.24 9.36
CA VAL A 60 -20.19 8.47 8.74
C VAL A 60 -19.08 9.31 8.09
N PHE A 61 -17.91 9.41 8.73
CA PHE A 61 -16.83 10.29 8.28
C PHE A 61 -15.73 9.59 7.49
N SER A 62 -15.54 8.28 7.64
CA SER A 62 -14.63 7.58 6.75
C SER A 62 -15.27 7.50 5.37
N ARG A 63 -14.55 7.97 4.33
CA ARG A 63 -14.93 7.73 2.93
C ARG A 63 -14.75 6.27 2.52
N ASP A 64 -14.59 5.38 3.49
CA ASP A 64 -14.36 3.96 3.31
C ASP A 64 -15.69 3.27 2.95
N ARG A 65 -15.67 2.48 1.87
CA ARG A 65 -16.87 1.77 1.38
C ARG A 65 -16.97 0.35 1.96
N ARG A 66 -16.02 -0.06 2.79
CA ARG A 66 -15.95 -1.40 3.40
C ARG A 66 -16.97 -1.52 4.54
N GLY A 67 -17.66 -2.67 4.64
CA GLY A 67 -18.70 -2.93 5.66
C GLY A 67 -20.14 -2.51 5.29
N ARG A 68 -20.34 -1.75 4.20
CA ARG A 68 -21.69 -1.36 3.76
C ARG A 68 -22.43 -2.57 3.17
N LYS A 69 -23.49 -3.04 3.84
CA LYS A 69 -24.37 -4.10 3.32
C LYS A 69 -24.85 -3.71 1.92
N LYS A 70 -24.55 -4.53 0.90
CA LYS A 70 -25.09 -4.36 -0.46
C LYS A 70 -26.62 -4.42 -0.37
N LYS A 71 -27.30 -3.37 -0.81
CA LYS A 71 -28.76 -3.41 -0.98
C LYS A 71 -29.08 -4.40 -2.10
N VAL A 72 -29.58 -5.58 -1.75
CA VAL A 72 -30.13 -6.53 -2.73
C VAL A 72 -31.40 -5.88 -3.28
N LYS A 73 -31.42 -5.53 -4.57
CA LYS A 73 -32.66 -5.11 -5.23
C LYS A 73 -33.56 -6.34 -5.33
N LYS A 74 -34.70 -6.34 -4.65
CA LYS A 74 -35.77 -7.30 -4.93
C LYS A 74 -36.28 -7.00 -6.35
N LYS A 75 -36.29 -8.03 -7.20
CA LYS A 75 -37.03 -8.02 -8.47
C LYS A 75 -38.52 -8.01 -8.19
#